data_AF-A0A957WZK5-F1
#
_entry.id   AF-A0A957WZK5-F1
#
_cell.length_a   1.000
_cell.length_b   1.000
_cell.length_c   1.000
_cell.angle_alpha   90.00
_cell.angle_beta   90.00
_cell.angle_gamma   90.00
#
_symmetry.space_group_name_H-M   'P 1'
#
loop_
_entity.id
_entity.type
_entity.pdbx_description
1 polymer ?
#
loop_
_entity_poly.entity_id
_entity_poly.type
_entity_poly.pdbx_seq_one_letter_code
_entity_poly.pdbx_strand_id
1 'polypeptide(L)'
;VIVTARRRPYHFVADMRRLGLDPLAHKIVVIKIGYLEPDLKRHAPRAFLALTPGAVDQAIERLPFQRVRRPLFPLDKEMTWSAGGE
;
A
#
# COMPACT_ATOMS: atom_id res chain seq x y z
N VAL A 1 -14.86 -11.48 -5.27
CA VAL A 1 -13.45 -11.23 -5.65
C VAL A 1 -13.43 -10.81 -7.12
N ILE A 2 -12.75 -9.74 -7.47
CA ILE A 2 -12.61 -9.29 -8.87
C ILE A 2 -11.29 -9.84 -9.40
N VAL A 3 -11.34 -10.61 -10.50
CA VAL A 3 -10.16 -11.20 -11.14
C VAL A 3 -10.01 -10.55 -12.52
N THR A 4 -8.80 -10.09 -12.85
CA THR A 4 -8.52 -9.38 -14.12
C THR A 4 -7.39 -10.04 -14.88
N ALA A 5 -7.48 -10.07 -16.21
CA ALA A 5 -6.41 -10.58 -17.08
C ALA A 5 -5.20 -9.63 -17.17
N ARG A 6 -5.38 -8.35 -16.84
CA ARG A 6 -4.31 -7.33 -16.82
C ARG A 6 -4.30 -6.61 -15.49
N ARG A 7 -3.15 -6.05 -15.12
CA ARG A 7 -3.00 -5.20 -13.95
C ARG A 7 -3.91 -3.98 -14.08
N ARG A 8 -4.85 -3.81 -13.16
CA ARG A 8 -5.77 -2.68 -13.09
C ARG A 8 -5.99 -2.28 -11.63
N PRO A 9 -5.74 -1.01 -11.25
CA PRO A 9 -6.13 -0.50 -9.95
C PRO A 9 -7.65 -0.27 -9.87
N TYR A 10 -8.21 -0.40 -8.67
CA TYR A 10 -9.60 -0.07 -8.34
C TYR A 10 -9.58 0.97 -7.22
N HIS A 11 -9.42 2.24 -7.60
CA HIS A 11 -9.23 3.34 -6.66
C HIS A 11 -10.52 4.14 -6.46
N PHE A 12 -11.51 4.01 -7.34
CA PHE A 12 -12.75 4.76 -7.26
C PHE A 12 -13.95 3.84 -7.13
N VAL A 13 -15.01 4.28 -6.43
CA VAL A 13 -16.30 3.56 -6.38
C VAL A 13 -16.83 3.29 -7.80
N ALA A 14 -16.60 4.24 -8.72
CA ALA A 14 -16.96 4.11 -10.13
C ALA A 14 -16.27 2.93 -10.83
N ASP A 15 -15.07 2.52 -10.40
CA ASP A 15 -14.37 1.39 -11.03
C ASP A 15 -15.09 0.07 -10.80
N MET A 16 -15.66 -0.12 -9.60
CA MET A 16 -16.49 -1.28 -9.27
C MET A 16 -17.85 -1.19 -9.97
N ARG A 17 -18.46 0.00 -10.01
CA ARG A 17 -19.76 0.21 -10.70
C ARG A 17 -19.69 -0.09 -12.20
N ARG A 18 -18.57 0.21 -12.87
CA ARG A 18 -18.33 -0.16 -14.27
C ARG A 18 -18.34 -1.68 -14.52
N LEU A 19 -18.17 -2.50 -13.48
CA LEU A 19 -18.31 -3.96 -13.55
C LEU A 19 -19.73 -4.44 -13.21
N GLY A 20 -20.69 -3.53 -13.02
CA GLY A 20 -22.04 -3.84 -12.57
C GLY A 20 -22.14 -4.14 -11.07
N LEU A 21 -21.12 -3.79 -10.28
CA LEU A 21 -21.10 -4.02 -8.83
C LEU A 21 -21.39 -2.72 -8.08
N ASP A 22 -22.33 -2.75 -7.14
CA ASP A 22 -22.48 -1.66 -6.17
C ASP A 22 -21.67 -1.98 -4.89
N PRO A 23 -20.48 -1.39 -4.70
CA PRO A 23 -19.65 -1.71 -3.54
C PRO A 23 -20.35 -1.33 -2.21
N LEU A 24 -21.25 -0.34 -2.22
CA LEU A 24 -21.92 0.13 -1.00
C LEU A 24 -23.10 -0.75 -0.58
N ALA A 25 -23.57 -1.64 -1.46
CA ALA A 25 -24.61 -2.62 -1.14
C ALA A 25 -24.07 -3.84 -0.37
N HIS A 26 -22.75 -4.00 -0.28
CA HIS A 26 -22.13 -5.12 0.43
C HIS A 26 -21.82 -4.78 1.89
N LYS A 27 -22.00 -5.76 2.79
CA LYS A 27 -21.66 -5.59 4.22
C LYS A 27 -20.19 -5.26 4.45
N ILE A 28 -19.30 -5.80 3.62
CA ILE A 28 -17.84 -5.61 3.71
C ILE A 28 -17.27 -5.53 2.29
N VAL A 29 -16.44 -4.53 2.07
CA VAL A 29 -15.58 -4.41 0.89
C VAL A 29 -14.15 -4.21 1.36
N VAL A 30 -13.21 -4.93 0.75
CA VAL A 30 -11.79 -4.80 1.04
C VAL A 30 -11.08 -4.28 -0.20
N ILE A 31 -10.44 -3.12 -0.07
CA ILE A 31 -9.61 -2.53 -1.12
C ILE A 31 -8.22 -2.33 -0.53
N LYS A 32 -7.26 -3.13 -1.01
CA LYS A 32 -5.85 -3.04 -0.59
C LYS A 32 -5.11 -2.06 -1.49
N ILE A 33 -4.70 -0.93 -0.93
CA ILE A 33 -4.02 0.17 -1.62
C ILE A 33 -2.91 0.73 -0.73
N GLY A 34 -1.86 1.27 -1.36
CA GLY A 34 -0.72 1.87 -0.63
C GLY A 34 -1.01 3.28 -0.13
N TYR A 35 -1.80 4.06 -0.88
CA TYR A 35 -2.26 5.38 -0.49
C TYR A 35 -3.77 5.35 -0.25
N LEU A 36 -4.25 6.03 0.79
CA LEU A 36 -5.67 6.13 1.07
C LEU A 36 -6.33 7.13 0.10
N GLU A 37 -6.93 6.60 -0.96
CA GLU A 37 -7.60 7.40 -2.00
C GLU A 37 -8.79 8.20 -1.43
N PRO A 38 -8.90 9.52 -1.69
CA PRO A 38 -9.98 10.36 -1.19
C PRO A 38 -11.39 9.87 -1.49
N ASP A 39 -11.60 9.28 -2.67
CA ASP A 39 -12.92 8.74 -3.04
C ASP A 39 -13.34 7.60 -2.12
N LEU A 40 -12.48 6.61 -1.94
CA LEU A 40 -12.74 5.50 -1.03
C LEU A 40 -12.86 5.97 0.41
N LYS A 41 -12.03 6.94 0.83
CA LYS A 41 -12.08 7.52 2.18
C LYS A 41 -13.44 8.14 2.50
N ARG A 42 -14.07 8.84 1.54
CA ARG A 42 -15.41 9.43 1.74
C ARG A 42 -16.50 8.38 1.99
N HIS A 43 -16.32 7.18 1.46
CA HIS A 43 -17.31 6.10 1.53
C HIS A 43 -17.00 5.04 2.59
N ALA A 44 -15.77 5.00 3.11
CA ALA A 44 -15.35 4.04 4.11
C ALA A 44 -15.50 4.60 5.54
N PRO A 45 -16.28 3.95 6.43
CA PRO A 45 -16.41 4.39 7.82
C PRO A 45 -15.12 4.19 8.62
N ARG A 46 -14.20 3.33 8.14
CA ARG A 46 -12.94 2.98 8.78
C ARG A 46 -11.87 2.68 7.72
N ALA A 47 -10.62 2.98 8.04
CA ALA A 47 -9.45 2.55 7.28
C ALA A 47 -8.41 1.95 8.23
N PHE A 48 -7.69 0.93 7.78
CA PHE A 48 -6.66 0.26 8.56
C PHE A 48 -5.34 0.24 7.80
N LEU A 49 -4.23 0.49 8.49
CA LEU A 49 -2.90 0.23 7.95
C LEU A 49 -2.52 -1.22 8.29
N ALA A 50 -2.27 -2.02 7.26
CA ALA A 50 -1.84 -3.41 7.42
C ALA A 50 -0.54 -3.63 6.65
N LEU A 51 0.57 -3.83 7.38
CA LEU A 51 1.89 -4.17 6.83
C LEU A 51 1.92 -5.64 6.41
N THR A 52 1.20 -5.93 5.33
CA THR A 52 1.07 -7.27 4.78
C THR A 52 2.22 -7.58 3.82
N PRO A 53 2.81 -8.79 3.87
CA PRO A 53 3.87 -9.19 2.95
C PRO A 53 3.46 -9.09 1.48
N GLY A 54 4.43 -8.85 0.60
CA GLY A 54 4.22 -8.86 -0.85
C GLY A 54 5.25 -8.02 -1.59
N ALA A 55 5.02 -7.82 -2.89
CA ALA A 55 5.94 -7.11 -3.78
C ALA A 55 6.18 -5.61 -3.42
N VAL A 56 5.33 -5.05 -2.55
CA VAL A 56 5.40 -3.67 -2.06
C VAL A 56 5.29 -3.65 -0.52
N ASP A 57 6.01 -4.56 0.14
CA ASP A 57 6.06 -4.62 1.61
C ASP A 57 6.65 -3.33 2.18
N GLN A 58 5.96 -2.75 3.17
CA GLN A 58 6.37 -1.54 3.86
C GLN A 58 7.18 -1.85 5.13
N ALA A 59 7.19 -3.11 5.59
CA ALA A 59 8.12 -3.57 6.62
C ALA A 59 9.49 -3.84 5.99
N ILE A 60 10.15 -2.78 5.53
CA ILE A 60 11.37 -2.84 4.70
C ILE A 60 12.50 -3.65 5.34
N GLU A 61 12.60 -3.65 6.66
CA GLU A 61 13.58 -4.44 7.42
C GLU A 61 13.49 -5.96 7.17
N ARG A 62 12.33 -6.45 6.71
CA ARG A 62 12.12 -7.86 6.36
C ARG A 62 12.65 -8.24 4.99
N LEU A 63 12.93 -7.26 4.14
CA LEU A 63 13.34 -7.49 2.75
C LEU A 63 14.85 -7.84 2.69
N PRO A 64 15.25 -8.84 1.89
CA PRO A 64 16.65 -9.26 1.77
C PRO A 64 17.43 -8.34 0.83
N PHE A 65 17.70 -7.11 1.25
CA PHE A 65 18.49 -6.15 0.46
C PHE A 65 19.92 -6.67 0.21
N GLN A 66 20.29 -6.85 -1.05
CA GLN A 66 21.63 -7.33 -1.44
C GLN A 66 22.56 -6.23 -1.97
N ARG A 67 22.00 -5.16 -2.55
CA ARG A 67 22.76 -4.13 -3.28
C ARG A 67 22.42 -2.74 -2.75
N VAL A 68 22.85 -2.47 -1.52
CA VAL A 68 22.65 -1.19 -0.82
C VAL A 68 23.97 -0.68 -0.24
N ARG A 69 24.11 0.64 -0.12
CA ARG A 69 25.26 1.25 0.59
C ARG A 69 24.98 1.22 2.07
N ARG A 70 25.93 0.75 2.88
CA ARG A 70 25.84 0.72 4.35
C ARG A 70 26.86 1.72 4.95
N PRO A 71 26.60 2.30 6.13
CA PRO A 71 25.41 2.08 6.96
C PRO A 71 24.14 2.71 6.37
N LEU A 72 23.00 2.03 6.49
CA LEU A 72 21.67 2.48 6.02
C LEU A 72 20.60 2.20 7.06
N PHE A 73 20.01 3.24 7.66
CA PHE A 73 18.82 3.11 8.49
C PHE A 73 17.59 2.80 7.60
N PRO A 74 16.69 1.86 7.97
CA PRO A 74 16.64 1.10 9.23
C PRO A 74 17.37 -0.27 9.20
N LEU A 75 18.09 -0.61 8.13
CA LEU A 75 18.83 -1.89 8.04
C LEU A 75 20.03 -1.95 9.01
N ASP A 76 20.63 -0.80 9.29
CA ASP A 76 21.71 -0.58 10.25
C ASP A 76 21.22 0.37 11.34
N LYS A 77 20.77 -0.17 12.48
CA LYS A 77 20.19 0.63 13.58
C LYS A 77 21.18 1.58 14.25
N GLU A 78 22.46 1.24 14.21
CA GLU A 78 23.56 2.04 14.75
C GLU A 78 24.07 3.12 13.76
N MET A 79 23.38 3.32 12.63
CA MET A 79 23.77 4.36 11.67
C MET A 79 23.67 5.76 12.29
N THR A 80 24.80 6.47 12.32
CA THR A 80 24.83 7.91 12.56
C THR A 80 24.80 8.63 11.22
N TRP A 81 23.82 9.51 11.01
CA TRP A 81 23.75 10.38 9.84
C TRP A 81 24.30 11.78 10.17
N SER A 82 25.10 12.34 9.26
CA SER A 82 25.50 13.75 9.28
C SER A 82 25.11 14.40 7.96
N ALA A 83 24.54 15.60 7.99
CA ALA A 83 24.48 16.45 6.82
C ALA A 83 25.94 16.72 6.42
N GLY A 84 26.38 16.30 5.24
CA GLY A 84 27.75 16.58 4.80
C GLY A 84 27.97 18.09 4.79
N GLY A 85 28.67 18.60 5.79
CA GLY A 85 29.27 19.93 5.75
C GLY A 85 30.58 19.83 5.00
N GLU A 86 30.87 20.83 4.17
CA GLU A 86 32.22 21.07 3.64
C GLU A 86 33.26 21.12 4.78
#